data_AF-A0A4Y7U563-F1
#
_entry.id   AF-A0A4Y7U563-F1
#
_cell.length_a   1.000
_cell.length_b   1.000
_cell.length_c   1.000
_cell.angle_alpha   90.00
_cell.angle_beta   90.00
_cell.angle_gamma   90.00
#
_symmetry.space_group_name_H-M   'P 1'
#
loop_
_entity.id
_entity.type
_entity.pdbx_description
1 polymer ?
#
loop_
_entity_poly.entity_id
_entity_poly.type
_entity_poly.pdbx_seq_one_letter_code
_entity_poly.pdbx_strand_id
1 'polypeptide(L)'
;AAVDNSNSYFAALNTSKLSKEKVLQAKDQLRDANAALQTATKEKQDADQIVLDGKDEIAKLTKELPQAKEKAAHTAEASKKDPKNNDLSKAAAQAAKSLSTLEQTLENAKLNETKVFDAAKVAADSLKIATANAANAKTDLANAESQAENDQKEVET
;
A
#
# COMPACT_ATOMS: atom_id res chain seq x y z
N ALA A 1 22.20 46.75 38.12
CA ALA A 1 22.36 47.14 36.70
C ALA A 1 23.24 46.15 35.92
N ALA A 2 24.55 46.00 36.22
CA ALA A 2 25.42 45.09 35.44
C ALA A 2 25.15 43.58 35.64
N VAL A 3 24.72 43.16 36.84
CA VAL A 3 24.44 41.75 37.17
C VAL A 3 23.12 41.27 36.54
N ASP A 4 22.10 42.12 36.48
CA ASP A 4 20.81 41.80 35.82
C ASP A 4 20.96 41.56 34.32
N ASN A 5 21.81 42.36 33.64
CA ASN A 5 22.02 42.23 32.20
C ASN A 5 22.76 40.93 31.83
N SER A 6 23.70 40.50 32.69
CA SER A 6 24.43 39.24 32.49
C SER A 6 23.51 38.02 32.65
N ASN A 7 22.55 38.06 33.58
CA ASN A 7 21.61 36.95 33.79
C ASN A 7 20.62 36.81 32.62
N SER A 8 20.11 37.92 32.08
CA SER A 8 19.24 37.92 30.89
C SER A 8 19.95 37.37 29.65
N TYR A 9 21.21 37.79 29.44
CA TYR A 9 22.03 37.29 28.33
C TYR A 9 22.24 35.77 28.39
N PHE A 10 22.62 35.22 29.56
CA PHE A 10 22.82 33.77 29.69
C PHE A 10 21.51 32.98 29.53
N ALA A 11 20.38 33.53 29.97
CA ALA A 11 19.06 32.93 29.74
C ALA A 11 18.72 32.88 28.25
N ALA A 12 18.86 34.00 27.53
CA ALA A 12 18.65 34.07 26.09
C ALA A 12 19.57 33.10 25.32
N LEU A 13 20.84 33.02 25.72
CA LEU A 13 21.82 32.10 25.11
C LEU A 13 21.40 30.64 25.31
N ASN A 14 20.87 30.29 26.48
CA ASN A 14 20.38 28.94 26.76
C ASN A 14 19.13 28.62 25.92
N THR A 15 18.19 29.56 25.81
CA THR A 15 17.00 29.43 24.95
C THR A 15 17.39 29.22 23.48
N SER A 16 18.32 30.03 22.97
CA SER A 16 18.82 29.90 21.58
C SER A 16 19.45 28.53 21.32
N LYS A 17 20.22 27.97 22.27
CA LYS A 17 20.77 26.62 22.16
C LYS A 17 19.67 25.55 22.10
N LEU A 18 18.68 25.62 22.99
CA LEU A 18 17.55 24.69 23.00
C LEU A 18 16.74 24.75 21.71
N SER A 19 16.52 25.94 21.16
CA SER A 19 15.79 26.09 19.89
C SER A 19 16.58 25.55 18.69
N LYS A 20 17.92 25.68 18.68
CA LYS A 20 18.77 25.00 17.67
C LYS A 20 18.68 23.48 17.79
N GLU A 21 18.62 22.92 18.99
CA GLU A 21 18.40 21.48 19.19
C GLU A 21 17.01 21.04 18.67
N LYS A 22 15.96 21.83 18.91
CA LYS A 22 14.63 21.57 18.35
C LYS A 22 14.60 21.58 16.82
N VAL A 23 15.36 22.48 16.18
CA VAL A 23 15.52 22.47 14.72
C VAL A 23 16.13 21.16 14.23
N LEU A 24 17.17 20.66 14.90
CA LEU A 24 17.78 19.37 14.54
C LEU A 24 16.78 18.22 14.69
N GLN A 25 16.03 18.18 15.79
CA GLN A 25 14.98 17.18 16.00
C GLN A 25 13.89 17.25 14.91
N ALA A 26 13.45 18.46 14.53
CA ALA A 26 12.46 18.65 13.47
C ALA A 26 12.99 18.22 12.08
N LYS A 27 14.29 18.40 11.81
CA LYS A 27 14.94 17.90 10.59
C LYS A 27 14.95 16.37 10.54
N ASP A 28 15.29 15.72 11.65
CA ASP A 28 15.25 14.26 11.75
C ASP A 28 13.82 13.74 11.57
N GLN A 29 12.83 14.36 12.22
CA GLN A 29 11.42 14.01 12.04
C GLN A 29 10.95 14.16 10.59
N LEU A 30 11.33 15.24 9.91
CA LEU A 30 11.01 15.43 8.50
C LEU A 30 11.67 14.36 7.62
N ARG A 31 12.92 13.99 7.90
CA ARG A 31 13.61 12.92 7.18
C ARG A 31 12.87 11.59 7.34
N ASP A 32 12.51 11.24 8.56
CA ASP A 32 11.85 9.98 8.87
C ASP A 32 10.42 9.95 8.29
N ALA A 33 9.68 11.07 8.34
CA ALA A 33 8.37 11.19 7.70
C ALA A 33 8.45 11.06 6.17
N ASN A 34 9.48 11.62 5.53
CA ASN A 34 9.70 11.44 4.10
C ASN A 34 10.07 10.00 3.72
N ALA A 35 10.85 9.30 4.55
CA ALA A 35 11.15 7.88 4.34
C ALA A 35 9.88 7.01 4.45
N ALA A 36 9.02 7.30 5.42
CA ALA A 36 7.72 6.65 5.55
C ALA A 36 6.80 6.95 4.35
N LEU A 37 6.79 8.19 3.85
CA LEU A 37 6.04 8.57 2.65
C LEU A 37 6.50 7.81 1.40
N GLN A 38 7.82 7.66 1.20
CA GLN A 38 8.36 6.87 0.10
C GLN A 38 7.95 5.40 0.18
N THR A 39 8.00 4.83 1.38
CA THR A 39 7.57 3.43 1.64
C THR A 39 6.09 3.26 1.33
N ALA A 40 5.22 4.11 1.88
CA ALA A 40 3.78 4.05 1.65
C ALA A 40 3.39 4.29 0.18
N THR A 41 4.15 5.13 -0.54
CA THR A 41 3.95 5.35 -1.99
C THR A 41 4.21 4.06 -2.76
N LYS A 42 5.31 3.36 -2.44
CA LYS A 42 5.65 2.10 -3.09
C LYS A 42 4.63 1.01 -2.76
N GLU A 43 4.27 0.85 -1.48
CA GLU A 43 3.25 -0.12 -1.05
C GLU A 43 1.92 0.10 -1.77
N LYS A 44 1.51 1.36 -1.98
CA LYS A 44 0.29 1.67 -2.73
C LYS A 44 0.40 1.26 -4.20
N GLN A 45 1.53 1.55 -4.84
CA GLN A 45 1.76 1.16 -6.24
C GLN A 45 1.76 -0.35 -6.41
N ASP A 46 2.46 -1.06 -5.52
CA ASP A 46 2.52 -2.53 -5.54
C ASP A 46 1.12 -3.12 -5.32
N ALA A 47 0.35 -2.59 -4.36
CA ALA A 47 -1.01 -3.05 -4.12
C ALA A 47 -1.96 -2.81 -5.31
N ASP A 48 -1.86 -1.65 -5.97
CA ASP A 48 -2.64 -1.35 -7.17
C ASP A 48 -2.33 -2.31 -8.31
N GLN A 49 -1.05 -2.66 -8.50
CA GLN A 49 -0.66 -3.61 -9.53
C GLN A 49 -1.27 -5.00 -9.27
N ILE A 50 -1.25 -5.47 -8.02
CA ILE A 50 -1.84 -6.77 -7.68
C ILE A 50 -3.38 -6.76 -7.90
N VAL A 51 -4.06 -5.64 -7.63
CA VAL A 51 -5.50 -5.50 -7.95
C VAL A 51 -5.74 -5.65 -9.46
N LEU A 52 -4.90 -5.03 -10.29
CA LEU A 52 -5.01 -5.13 -11.75
C LEU A 52 -4.75 -6.56 -12.23
N ASP A 53 -3.69 -7.19 -11.75
CA ASP A 53 -3.33 -8.57 -12.12
C ASP A 53 -4.46 -9.55 -11.75
N GLY A 54 -5.08 -9.38 -10.57
CA GLY A 54 -6.22 -10.19 -10.14
C GLY A 54 -7.46 -10.01 -11.04
N LYS A 55 -7.73 -8.78 -11.49
CA LYS A 55 -8.82 -8.49 -12.44
C LYS A 55 -8.59 -9.16 -13.79
N ASP A 56 -7.36 -9.10 -14.28
CA ASP A 56 -6.98 -9.71 -15.56
C ASP A 56 -7.08 -11.24 -15.50
N GLU A 57 -6.68 -11.85 -14.38
CA GLU A 57 -6.84 -13.29 -14.13
C GLU A 57 -8.32 -13.69 -14.13
N ILE A 58 -9.17 -12.95 -13.42
CA ILE A 58 -10.62 -13.22 -13.39
C ILE A 58 -11.24 -13.06 -14.78
N ALA A 59 -10.87 -12.03 -15.53
CA ALA A 59 -11.36 -11.81 -16.89
C ALA A 59 -10.98 -12.97 -17.81
N LYS A 60 -9.72 -13.45 -17.72
CA LYS A 60 -9.25 -14.62 -18.47
C LYS A 60 -10.04 -15.87 -18.11
N LEU A 61 -10.14 -16.22 -16.83
CA LEU A 61 -10.86 -17.41 -16.36
C LEU A 61 -12.35 -17.36 -16.73
N THR A 62 -12.97 -16.18 -16.65
CA THR A 62 -14.36 -15.97 -17.04
C THR A 62 -14.58 -16.21 -18.53
N LYS A 63 -13.60 -15.90 -19.38
CA LYS A 63 -13.65 -16.16 -20.83
C LYS A 63 -13.42 -17.64 -21.18
N GLU A 64 -12.58 -18.34 -20.42
CA GLU A 64 -12.29 -19.76 -20.63
C GLU A 64 -13.44 -20.68 -20.16
N LEU A 65 -14.19 -20.25 -19.13
CA LEU A 65 -15.22 -21.06 -18.50
C LEU A 65 -16.33 -21.57 -19.44
N PRO A 66 -16.92 -20.75 -20.35
CA PRO A 66 -17.93 -21.22 -21.28
C PRO A 66 -17.42 -22.34 -22.21
N GLN A 67 -16.19 -22.21 -22.71
CA GLN A 67 -15.59 -23.22 -23.59
C GLN A 67 -15.34 -24.54 -22.85
N ALA A 68 -14.90 -24.46 -21.59
CA ALA A 68 -14.77 -25.63 -20.74
C ALA A 68 -16.12 -26.31 -20.45
N LYS A 69 -17.18 -25.52 -20.22
CA LYS A 69 -18.56 -26.02 -20.03
C LYS A 69 -19.08 -26.74 -21.25
N GLU A 70 -18.93 -26.13 -22.42
CA GLU A 70 -19.33 -26.72 -23.71
C GLU A 70 -18.57 -28.04 -23.97
N LYS A 71 -17.25 -28.05 -23.78
CA LYS A 71 -16.44 -29.27 -23.96
C LYS A 71 -16.86 -30.39 -23.00
N ALA A 72 -17.09 -30.07 -21.72
CA ALA A 72 -17.56 -31.04 -20.74
C ALA A 72 -18.93 -31.60 -21.09
N ALA A 73 -19.86 -30.75 -21.57
CA ALA A 73 -21.18 -31.17 -22.01
C ALA A 73 -21.11 -32.10 -23.24
N HIS A 74 -20.37 -31.70 -24.28
CA HIS A 74 -20.23 -32.51 -25.50
C HIS A 74 -19.57 -33.86 -25.25
N THR A 75 -18.49 -33.90 -24.48
CA THR A 75 -17.80 -35.17 -24.17
C THR A 75 -18.64 -36.08 -23.28
N ALA A 76 -19.38 -35.51 -22.32
CA ALA A 76 -20.33 -36.27 -21.52
C ALA A 76 -21.48 -36.85 -22.37
N GLU A 77 -22.02 -36.10 -23.32
CA GLU A 77 -23.07 -36.60 -24.22
C GLU A 77 -22.54 -37.69 -25.17
N ALA A 78 -21.34 -37.51 -25.73
CA ALA A 78 -20.69 -38.52 -26.56
C ALA A 78 -20.44 -39.83 -25.78
N SER A 79 -19.95 -39.74 -24.54
CA SER A 79 -19.76 -40.91 -23.68
C SER A 79 -21.07 -41.61 -23.31
N LYS A 80 -22.20 -40.89 -23.21
CA LYS A 80 -23.52 -41.50 -22.99
C LYS A 80 -24.03 -42.25 -24.21
N LYS A 81 -23.72 -41.76 -25.43
CA LYS A 81 -24.11 -42.40 -26.69
C LYS A 81 -23.31 -43.68 -26.99
N ASP A 82 -22.05 -43.72 -26.55
CA ASP A 82 -21.21 -44.92 -26.67
C ASP A 82 -20.56 -45.29 -25.33
N PRO A 83 -21.31 -45.97 -24.43
CA PRO A 83 -20.85 -46.29 -23.08
C PRO A 83 -19.79 -47.39 -23.03
N LYS A 84 -19.53 -48.10 -24.14
CA LYS A 84 -18.48 -49.13 -24.21
C LYS A 84 -17.13 -48.57 -24.64
N ASN A 85 -17.11 -47.32 -25.10
CA ASN A 85 -15.90 -46.63 -25.50
C ASN A 85 -15.18 -46.04 -24.26
N ASN A 86 -14.16 -46.76 -23.81
CA ASN A 86 -13.36 -46.36 -22.65
C ASN A 86 -12.64 -45.01 -22.84
N ASP A 87 -12.26 -44.66 -24.07
CA ASP A 87 -11.55 -43.42 -24.34
C ASP A 87 -12.50 -42.21 -24.24
N LEU A 88 -13.74 -42.35 -24.72
CA LEU A 88 -14.79 -41.34 -24.53
C LEU A 88 -15.15 -41.17 -23.05
N SER A 89 -15.24 -42.27 -22.30
CA SER A 89 -15.52 -42.22 -20.86
C SER A 89 -14.41 -41.48 -20.09
N LYS A 90 -13.14 -41.79 -20.40
CA LYS A 90 -11.97 -41.08 -19.83
C LYS A 90 -11.96 -39.60 -20.22
N ALA A 91 -12.22 -39.28 -21.48
CA ALA A 91 -12.27 -37.90 -21.96
C ALA A 91 -13.36 -37.08 -21.26
N ALA A 92 -14.55 -37.66 -21.07
CA ALA A 92 -15.64 -37.03 -20.32
C ALA A 92 -15.26 -36.78 -18.86
N ALA A 93 -14.66 -37.77 -18.18
CA ALA A 93 -14.19 -37.61 -16.80
C ALA A 93 -13.09 -36.53 -16.68
N GLN A 94 -12.15 -36.49 -17.63
CA GLN A 94 -11.09 -35.48 -17.66
C GLN A 94 -11.65 -34.07 -17.93
N ALA A 95 -12.61 -33.93 -18.85
CA ALA A 95 -13.26 -32.66 -19.15
C ALA A 95 -14.06 -32.15 -17.94
N ALA A 96 -14.81 -33.03 -17.27
CA ALA A 96 -15.53 -32.68 -16.04
C ALA A 96 -14.59 -32.24 -14.91
N LYS A 97 -13.48 -32.97 -14.70
CA LYS A 97 -12.45 -32.58 -13.72
C LYS A 97 -11.83 -31.23 -14.06
N SER A 98 -11.48 -31.01 -15.34
CA SER A 98 -10.88 -29.74 -15.80
C SER A 98 -11.84 -28.56 -15.60
N LEU A 99 -13.13 -28.75 -15.90
CA LEU A 99 -14.17 -27.76 -15.66
C LEU A 99 -14.28 -27.44 -14.17
N SER A 100 -14.38 -28.46 -13.31
CA SER A 100 -14.47 -28.27 -11.86
C SER A 100 -13.25 -27.54 -11.29
N THR A 101 -12.04 -27.88 -11.75
CA THR A 101 -10.82 -27.14 -11.39
C THR A 101 -10.89 -25.69 -11.83
N LEU A 102 -11.33 -25.42 -13.07
CA LEU A 102 -11.44 -24.05 -13.58
C LEU A 102 -12.47 -23.21 -12.80
N GLU A 103 -13.62 -23.79 -12.45
CA GLU A 103 -14.64 -23.15 -11.61
C GLU A 103 -14.10 -22.82 -10.22
N GLN A 104 -13.37 -23.75 -9.61
CA GLN A 104 -12.74 -23.52 -8.30
C GLN A 104 -11.64 -22.45 -8.37
N THR A 105 -10.81 -22.46 -9.42
CA THR A 105 -9.78 -21.42 -9.63
C THR A 105 -10.42 -20.05 -9.80
N LEU A 106 -11.51 -19.94 -10.56
CA LEU A 106 -12.24 -18.68 -10.72
C LEU A 106 -12.82 -18.18 -9.38
N GLU A 107 -13.41 -19.06 -8.59
CA GLU A 107 -13.94 -18.68 -7.27
C GLU A 107 -12.82 -18.20 -6.33
N ASN A 108 -11.70 -18.92 -6.29
CA ASN A 108 -10.53 -18.53 -5.52
C ASN A 108 -9.95 -17.18 -5.99
N ALA A 109 -9.92 -16.94 -7.31
CA ALA A 109 -9.45 -15.67 -7.87
C ALA A 109 -10.34 -14.50 -7.42
N LYS A 110 -11.67 -14.65 -7.44
CA LYS A 110 -12.61 -13.63 -6.93
C LYS A 110 -12.44 -13.35 -5.43
N LEU A 111 -12.26 -14.40 -4.64
CA LEU A 111 -11.98 -14.26 -3.19
C LEU A 111 -10.66 -13.53 -2.96
N ASN A 112 -9.62 -13.84 -3.75
CA ASN A 112 -8.34 -13.15 -3.68
C ASN A 112 -8.44 -11.69 -4.15
N GLU A 113 -9.19 -11.38 -5.22
CA GLU A 113 -9.43 -10.00 -5.66
C GLU A 113 -10.03 -9.16 -4.53
N THR A 114 -10.99 -9.71 -3.79
CA THR A 114 -11.59 -9.00 -2.64
C THR A 114 -10.53 -8.66 -1.59
N LYS A 115 -9.70 -9.65 -1.20
CA LYS A 115 -8.64 -9.46 -0.20
C LYS A 115 -7.60 -8.43 -0.66
N VAL A 116 -7.19 -8.52 -1.92
CA VAL A 116 -6.20 -7.62 -2.52
C VAL A 116 -6.77 -6.21 -2.63
N PHE A 117 -8.03 -6.06 -2.99
CA PHE A 117 -8.71 -4.76 -3.03
C PHE A 117 -8.78 -4.11 -1.64
N ASP A 118 -9.13 -4.88 -0.61
CA ASP A 118 -9.11 -4.40 0.77
C ASP A 118 -7.70 -3.99 1.22
N ALA A 119 -6.67 -4.78 0.87
CA ALA A 119 -5.28 -4.43 1.14
C ALA A 119 -4.84 -3.14 0.41
N ALA A 120 -5.26 -2.95 -0.85
CA ALA A 120 -4.97 -1.72 -1.61
C ALA A 120 -5.65 -0.49 -0.99
N LYS A 121 -6.83 -0.66 -0.38
CA LYS A 121 -7.49 0.40 0.39
C LYS A 121 -6.69 0.76 1.65
N VAL A 122 -6.21 -0.24 2.40
CA VAL A 122 -5.33 0.01 3.56
C VAL A 122 -4.05 0.73 3.14
N ALA A 123 -3.43 0.33 2.04
CA ALA A 123 -2.26 1.02 1.51
C ALA A 123 -2.57 2.48 1.11
N ALA A 124 -3.77 2.74 0.58
CA ALA A 124 -4.22 4.10 0.26
C ALA A 124 -4.33 4.98 1.52
N ASP A 125 -4.90 4.42 2.59
CA ASP A 125 -5.05 5.11 3.86
C ASP A 125 -3.68 5.37 4.51
N SER A 126 -2.76 4.39 4.49
CA SER A 126 -1.38 4.57 4.93
C SER A 126 -0.65 5.68 4.17
N LEU A 127 -0.80 5.73 2.84
CA LEU A 127 -0.21 6.80 2.02
C LEU A 127 -0.77 8.18 2.40
N LYS A 128 -2.08 8.27 2.65
CA LYS A 128 -2.73 9.51 3.09
C LYS A 128 -2.18 9.98 4.44
N ILE A 129 -2.01 9.06 5.40
CA ILE A 129 -1.43 9.36 6.71
C ILE A 129 0.03 9.81 6.57
N ALA A 130 0.84 9.08 5.80
CA ALA A 130 2.25 9.42 5.59
C ALA A 130 2.42 10.79 4.92
N THR A 131 1.55 11.11 3.95
CA THR A 131 1.52 12.43 3.29
C THR A 131 1.22 13.54 4.29
N ALA A 132 0.21 13.36 5.15
CA ALA A 132 -0.14 14.32 6.19
C ALA A 132 1.02 14.50 7.20
N ASN A 133 1.65 13.41 7.64
CA ASN A 133 2.78 13.45 8.57
C ASN A 133 3.99 14.20 7.98
N ALA A 134 4.32 13.97 6.70
CA ALA A 134 5.40 14.71 6.03
C ALA A 134 5.08 16.20 5.91
N ALA A 135 3.82 16.56 5.62
CA ALA A 135 3.38 17.96 5.56
C ALA A 135 3.45 18.65 6.94
N ASN A 136 3.03 17.96 8.00
CA ASN A 136 3.11 18.45 9.37
C ASN A 136 4.56 18.62 9.81
N ALA A 137 5.43 17.61 9.61
CA ALA A 137 6.85 17.69 9.95
C ALA A 137 7.57 18.82 9.22
N LYS A 138 7.18 19.10 7.97
CA LYS A 138 7.70 20.26 7.22
C LYS A 138 7.29 21.59 7.84
N THR A 139 6.05 21.68 8.33
CA THR A 139 5.52 22.86 9.01
C THR A 139 6.22 23.06 10.36
N ASP A 140 6.40 21.97 11.12
CA ASP A 140 7.10 22.00 12.41
C ASP A 140 8.56 22.42 12.27
N LEU A 141 9.25 21.96 11.21
CA LEU A 141 10.59 22.44 10.89
C LEU A 141 10.62 23.95 10.61
N ALA A 142 9.70 24.45 9.77
CA ALA A 142 9.65 25.88 9.46
C ALA A 142 9.38 26.74 10.70
N ASN A 143 8.50 26.27 11.60
CA ASN A 143 8.21 26.92 12.87
C ASN A 143 9.43 26.89 13.81
N ALA A 144 10.12 25.75 13.91
CA ALA A 144 11.33 25.61 14.73
C ALA A 144 12.47 26.51 14.22
N GLU A 145 12.67 26.59 12.89
CA GLU A 145 13.67 27.46 12.29
C GLU A 145 13.36 28.94 12.56
N SER A 146 12.10 29.34 12.41
CA SER A 146 11.66 30.71 12.70
C SER A 146 11.85 31.06 14.18
N GLN A 147 11.54 30.15 15.10
CA GLN A 147 11.75 30.37 16.53
C GLN A 147 13.24 30.48 16.86
N ALA A 148 14.07 29.58 16.32
CA ALA A 148 15.51 29.61 16.54
C ALA A 148 16.16 30.91 16.03
N GLU A 149 15.65 31.48 14.92
CA GLU A 149 16.09 32.78 14.42
C GLU A 149 15.71 33.92 15.38
N ASN A 150 14.48 33.90 15.92
CA ASN A 150 14.03 34.91 16.88
C ASN A 150 14.85 34.83 18.19
N ASP A 151 15.04 33.63 18.74
CA ASP A 151 15.81 33.44 19.97
C ASP A 151 17.28 33.82 19.78
N GLN A 152 17.84 33.67 18.58
CA GLN A 152 19.18 34.14 18.25
C GLN A 152 19.25 35.68 18.24
N LYS A 153 18.23 36.37 17.72
CA LYS A 153 18.17 37.84 17.73
C LYS A 153 18.10 38.39 19.17
N GLU A 154 17.39 37.72 20.08
CA GLU A 154 17.31 38.12 21.49
C GLU A 154 18.66 38.01 22.23
N VAL A 155 19.58 37.17 21.77
CA VAL A 155 20.95 37.08 22.30
C VAL A 155 21.81 38.26 21.84
N GLU A 156 21.46 38.85 20.69
CA GLU A 156 22.23 39.92 20.02
C GLU A 156 21.80 41.33 20.45
N THR A 157 20.67 41.45 21.16
CA THR A 157 20.12 42.68 21.76
C THR A 157 20.50 42.86 23.23
#